data_AF-A1SFN9-F1
#
_entry.id   AF-A1SFN9-F1
#
_cell.length_a   1.000
_cell.length_b   1.000
_cell.length_c   1.000
_cell.angle_alpha   90.00
_cell.angle_beta   90.00
_cell.angle_gamma   90.00
#
_symmetry.space_group_name_H-M   'P 1'
#
loop_
_entity.id
_entity.type
_entity.pdbx_description
1 polymer ?
#
loop_
_entity_poly.entity_id
_entity_poly.type
_entity_poly.pdbx_seq_one_letter_code
_entity_poly.pdbx_strand_id
1 'polypeptide(L)' 'MRPPWDGVGERTRFPIARLRYTRATGLWAIYWRDRNLKFHEYKRKRPTKNVQALLEHIERSGDPIFWG' A
#
# COMPACT_ATOMS: atom_id res chain seq x y z
N MET A 1 26.10 -27.35 -7.21
CA MET A 1 26.72 -26.27 -6.39
C MET A 1 25.85 -25.04 -6.55
N ARG A 2 25.23 -24.54 -5.46
CA ARG A 2 24.36 -23.33 -5.49
C ARG A 2 25.24 -22.10 -5.20
N PRO A 3 25.04 -20.95 -5.87
CA PRO A 3 25.85 -19.77 -5.60
C PRO A 3 25.70 -19.32 -4.14
N PRO A 4 26.77 -18.82 -3.50
CA PRO A 4 26.67 -18.17 -2.20
C PRO A 4 25.81 -16.92 -2.38
N TRP A 5 24.78 -16.81 -1.55
CA TRP A 5 23.86 -15.67 -1.56
C TRP A 5 24.66 -14.42 -1.16
N ASP A 6 24.93 -13.54 -2.13
CA ASP A 6 25.68 -12.31 -1.91
C ASP A 6 24.76 -11.31 -1.18
N GLY A 7 25.15 -10.92 0.03
CA GLY A 7 24.33 -10.17 0.97
C GLY A 7 23.96 -8.77 0.52
N VAL A 8 23.05 -8.64 -0.45
CA VAL A 8 22.26 -7.43 -0.67
C VAL A 8 21.13 -7.42 0.36
N GLY A 9 21.54 -7.31 1.62
CA GLY A 9 20.65 -7.03 2.74
C GLY A 9 20.17 -5.58 2.68
N GLU A 10 18.86 -5.43 2.81
CA GLU A 10 18.11 -4.19 3.05
C GLU A 10 17.79 -3.27 1.85
N ARG A 11 16.66 -3.59 1.21
CA ARG A 11 15.63 -2.57 1.01
C ARG A 11 14.33 -3.06 1.62
N THR A 12 14.21 -3.00 2.94
CA THR A 12 12.95 -3.22 3.66
C THR A 12 12.02 -2.03 3.36
N ARG A 13 11.56 -1.92 2.12
CA ARG A 13 10.51 -0.99 1.68
C ARG A 13 9.20 -1.46 2.27
N PHE A 14 8.91 -1.08 3.51
CA PHE A 14 7.63 -1.38 4.13
C PHE A 14 6.86 -0.11 4.49
N PRO A 15 6.24 0.52 3.48
CA PRO A 15 4.93 1.13 3.66
C PRO A 15 3.96 0.46 2.68
N ILE A 16 3.55 -0.77 3.00
CA ILE A 16 2.61 -1.54 2.16
C ILE A 16 1.24 -0.85 2.25
N ALA A 17 0.92 -0.05 1.24
CA ALA A 17 -0.42 0.47 1.05
C ALA A 17 -1.42 -0.70 1.19
N ARG A 18 -2.31 -0.62 2.18
CA ARG A 18 -3.26 -1.69 2.46
C ARG A 18 -4.65 -1.27 2.00
N LEU A 19 -5.21 -2.02 1.06
CA LEU A 19 -6.60 -1.93 0.69
C LEU A 19 -7.44 -2.67 1.75
N ARG A 20 -8.38 -1.97 2.38
CA ARG A 20 -9.31 -2.56 3.35
C ARG A 20 -10.73 -2.51 2.81
N TYR A 21 -11.36 -3.68 2.74
CA TYR A 21 -12.78 -3.81 2.40
C TYR A 21 -13.65 -3.66 3.64
N THR A 22 -14.62 -2.75 3.58
CA THR A 22 -15.62 -2.53 4.63
C THR A 22 -16.91 -3.20 4.24
N ARG A 23 -17.24 -4.35 4.84
CA ARG A 23 -18.47 -5.09 4.55
C ARG A 23 -19.75 -4.29 4.79
N ALA A 24 -19.77 -3.41 5.79
CA ALA A 24 -20.93 -2.60 6.14
C ALA A 24 -21.33 -1.62 5.02
N THR A 25 -20.36 -1.07 4.28
CA THR A 25 -20.61 -0.12 3.19
C THR A 25 -20.38 -0.71 1.81
N GLY A 26 -19.73 -1.89 1.74
CA GLY A 26 -19.26 -2.50 0.51
C GLY A 26 -18.12 -1.73 -0.17
N LEU A 27 -17.43 -0.86 0.57
CA LEU A 27 -16.40 0.03 0.02
C LEU A 27 -14.99 -0.42 0.39
N TRP A 28 -14.08 -0.20 -0.54
CA TRP A 28 -12.64 -0.32 -0.36
C TRP A 28 -12.05 1.03 -0.01
N ALA A 29 -11.23 1.07 1.04
CA ALA A 29 -10.46 2.23 1.44
C ALA A 29 -8.96 1.91 1.42
N ILE A 30 -8.15 2.90 1.08
CA ILE A 30 -6.68 2.78 1.13
C ILE A 30 -6.21 3.22 2.51
N TYR A 31 -5.38 2.40 3.14
CA TYR A 31 -4.65 2.73 4.36
C TYR A 31 -3.16 2.73 4.07
N TRP A 32 -2.45 3.73 4.58
CA TRP A 32 -1.00 3.80 4.50
C TRP A 32 -0.43 3.76 5.91
N ARG A 33 0.79 3.24 6.05
CA ARG A 33 1.47 3.13 7.34
C ARG A 33 2.47 4.28 7.48
N ASP A 34 2.40 5.01 8.59
CA ASP A 34 3.39 6.04 8.89
C ASP A 34 4.69 5.46 9.46
N ARG A 35 5.70 6.31 9.62
CA ARG A 35 6.99 5.97 10.25
C ARG A 35 6.87 5.47 11.70
N ASN A 36 5.72 5.66 12.35
CA ASN A 36 5.41 5.22 13.70
C ASN A 36 4.58 3.93 13.72
N LEU A 37 4.50 3.22 12.59
CA LEU A 37 3.72 1.99 12.40
C LEU A 37 2.20 2.17 12.54
N LYS A 38 1.68 3.40 12.53
CA LYS A 38 0.24 3.69 12.60
C LYS A 38 -0.37 3.64 11.21
N PHE A 39 -1.56 3.04 11.11
CA PHE A 39 -2.34 3.04 9.88
C PHE A 39 -3.21 4.29 9.81
N HIS A 40 -3.01 5.06 8.75
CA HIS A 40 -3.81 6.24 8.45
C HIS A 40 -4.64 5.99 7.20
N GLU A 41 -5.89 6.43 7.24
CA GLU A 41 -6.75 6.37 6.07
C GLU A 41 -6.32 7.41 5.04
N TYR A 42 -6.23 7.01 3.79
CA TYR A 42 -5.85 7.89 2.70
C TYR A 42 -7.03 8.78 2.28
N LYS A 43 -7.14 9.95 2.92
CA LYS A 43 -8.27 10.89 2.71
C LYS A 43 -8.32 11.51 1.31
N ARG A 44 -7.22 11.49 0.54
CA ARG A 44 -7.16 12.05 -0.82
C ARG A 44 -7.99 11.26 -1.83
N LYS A 45 -8.22 9.96 -1.58
CA LYS A 45 -9.09 9.12 -2.41
C LYS A 45 -10.26 8.63 -1.58
N ARG A 46 -11.49 8.92 -2.01
CA ARG A 46 -12.68 8.42 -1.30
C ARG A 46 -12.76 6.89 -1.40
N PRO A 47 -13.30 6.22 -0.37
CA PRO A 47 -13.57 4.80 -0.43
C PRO A 47 -14.51 4.48 -1.61
N THR A 48 -14.19 3.46 -2.40
CA THR A 48 -14.97 3.09 -3.59
C THR A 48 -15.22 1.58 -3.62
N LYS A 49 -16.30 1.15 -4.27
CA LYS A 49 -16.56 -0.28 -4.48
C LYS A 49 -15.56 -0.90 -5.47
N ASN A 50 -14.97 -0.06 -6.33
CA ASN A 50 -14.08 -0.52 -7.39
C ASN A 50 -12.62 -0.58 -6.92
N VAL A 51 -12.17 -1.77 -6.55
CA VAL A 51 -10.78 -2.01 -6.15
C VAL A 51 -9.78 -1.77 -7.28
N GLN A 52 -10.18 -2.03 -8.54
CA GLN A 52 -9.33 -1.79 -9.71
C GLN A 52 -9.00 -0.30 -9.85
N ALA A 53 -9.99 0.56 -9.67
CA ALA A 53 -9.80 2.02 -9.71
C ALA A 53 -8.91 2.53 -8.56
N LEU A 54 -8.79 1.79 -7.45
CA LEU A 54 -7.83 2.09 -6.39
C LEU A 54 -6.42 1.60 -6.74
N LEU A 55 -6.29 0.41 -7.32
CA LEU A 55 -5.02 -0.13 -7.80
C LEU A 55 -4.41 0.76 -8.88
N GLU A 56 -5.18 1.12 -9.92
CA GLU A 56 -4.74 2.06 -10.96
C GLU A 56 -4.37 3.41 -10.36
N HIS A 57 -5.09 3.87 -9.34
CA HIS A 57 -4.74 5.12 -8.66
C HIS A 57 -3.41 5.00 -7.92
N ILE A 58 -3.14 3.90 -7.22
CA ILE A 58 -1.87 3.67 -6.52
C ILE A 58 -0.71 3.60 -7.52
N GLU A 59 -0.92 2.90 -8.65
CA GLU A 59 0.06 2.78 -9.74
C GLU A 59 0.33 4.14 -10.39
N ARG A 60 -0.72 4.87 -10.75
CA ARG A 60 -0.62 6.15 -11.46
C ARG A 60 -0.21 7.32 -10.57
N SER A 61 -0.53 7.27 -9.27
CA SER A 61 -0.16 8.34 -8.34
C SER A 61 1.35 8.36 -8.08
N GLY A 62 2.06 7.24 -8.26
CA GLY A 62 3.51 7.15 -8.08
C GLY A 62 3.99 7.62 -6.70
N ASP A 63 3.08 7.68 -5.73
CA ASP A 63 3.27 8.38 -4.47
C ASP A 63 4.23 7.54 -3.61
N PRO A 64 5.42 8.06 -3.22
CA PRO A 64 6.43 7.24 -2.53
C PRO A 64 5.94 6.71 -1.18
N ILE A 65 4.88 7.31 -0.62
CA ILE A 65 4.17 6.83 0.58
C ILE A 65 3.56 5.42 0.42
N PHE A 66 3.31 4.97 -0.80
CA PHE A 66 2.76 3.65 -1.11
C PHE A 66 3.84 2.63 -1.51
N TRP A 67 4.99 3.11 -1.96
CA TRP A 67 6.01 2.29 -2.61
C TRP A 67 7.28 2.11 -1.80
N GLY A 68 7.68 3.09 -0.98
CA GLY A 68 8.93 3.05 -0.20
C GLY A 68 10.20 3.03 -1.06
#